data_AF-A0A164L9J9-F1
#
_entry.id   AF-A0A164L9J9-F1
#
_cell.length_a   1.000
_cell.length_b   1.000
_cell.length_c   1.000
_cell.angle_alpha   90.00
_cell.angle_beta   90.00
_cell.angle_gamma   90.00
#
_symmetry.space_group_name_H-M   'P 1'
#
loop_
_entity.id
_entity.type
_entity.pdbx_description
1 polymer ?
#
loop_
_entity_poly.entity_id
_entity_poly.type
_entity_poly.pdbx_seq_one_letter_code
_entity_poly.pdbx_strand_id
1 'polypeptide(L)'
;MTCDETGTVTWLNGITDSKAQVRWKNEKHYANCVRPDKSTPPVYPEESIAGGTELASCDDVESHEGNGVMFWSDGSTTTFEQKAVKQGKSKGNGTGEFTLTIGAGNDFAGDTATDKDTLTKKEKESCPGLQNATTQGTLTISE
;
A
#
# COMPACT_ATOMS: atom_id res chain seq x y z
N MET A 1 -15.86 1.34 -5.29
CA MET A 1 -15.51 2.54 -4.48
C MET A 1 -14.06 2.96 -4.68
N THR A 2 -13.74 4.27 -4.63
CA THR A 2 -12.37 4.82 -4.66
C THR A 2 -12.14 5.79 -3.49
N CYS A 3 -11.01 5.68 -2.81
CA CYS A 3 -10.58 6.54 -1.71
C CYS A 3 -9.23 7.19 -2.02
N ASP A 4 -9.03 8.41 -1.54
CA ASP A 4 -7.71 9.02 -1.44
C ASP A 4 -6.92 8.32 -0.34
N GLU A 5 -5.63 8.16 -0.55
CA GLU A 5 -4.74 7.45 0.36
C GLU A 5 -3.51 8.29 0.70
N THR A 6 -3.14 8.27 1.97
CA THR A 6 -1.83 8.74 2.46
C THR A 6 -1.26 7.75 3.45
N GLY A 7 0.06 7.60 3.50
CA GLY A 7 0.66 6.63 4.39
C GLY A 7 2.16 6.78 4.57
N THR A 8 2.74 5.82 5.28
CA THR A 8 4.18 5.70 5.49
C THR A 8 4.59 4.24 5.36
N VAL A 9 5.55 3.99 4.48
CA VAL A 9 6.25 2.70 4.40
C VAL A 9 7.57 2.77 5.16
N THR A 10 7.89 1.73 5.90
CA THR A 10 9.15 1.55 6.63
C THR A 10 9.83 0.26 6.22
N TRP A 11 11.07 0.34 5.73
CA TRP A 11 11.93 -0.82 5.44
C TRP A 11 12.80 -1.14 6.65
N LEU A 12 12.54 -2.27 7.29
CA LEU A 12 13.13 -2.64 8.58
C LEU A 12 14.66 -2.85 8.52
N ASN A 13 15.15 -3.25 7.35
CA ASN A 13 16.59 -3.47 7.11
C ASN A 13 17.20 -2.42 6.16
N GLY A 14 16.42 -1.41 5.77
CA GLY A 14 16.77 -0.43 4.74
C GLY A 14 16.80 -1.01 3.32
N ILE A 15 16.78 -0.12 2.31
CA ILE A 15 17.00 -0.48 0.90
C ILE A 15 18.48 -0.35 0.53
N THR A 16 19.03 -1.28 -0.22
CA THR A 16 20.42 -1.26 -0.71
C THR A 16 20.52 -0.97 -2.21
N ASP A 17 21.72 -0.64 -2.69
CA ASP A 17 22.02 -0.50 -4.13
C ASP A 17 21.78 -1.81 -4.89
N SER A 18 22.24 -2.92 -4.31
CA SER A 18 21.99 -4.25 -4.85
C SER A 18 20.59 -4.72 -4.49
N LYS A 19 19.99 -5.49 -5.39
CA LYS A 19 18.72 -6.15 -5.15
C LYS A 19 18.83 -7.13 -3.97
N ALA A 20 18.01 -6.94 -2.96
CA ALA A 20 17.99 -7.74 -1.74
C ALA A 20 16.55 -7.91 -1.24
N GLN A 21 16.30 -9.00 -0.53
CA GLN A 21 15.02 -9.17 0.16
C GLN A 21 14.99 -8.27 1.38
N VAL A 22 14.01 -7.37 1.44
CA VAL A 22 13.79 -6.43 2.54
C VAL A 22 12.43 -6.68 3.16
N ARG A 23 12.35 -6.53 4.48
CA ARG A 23 11.09 -6.54 5.21
C ARG A 23 10.56 -5.12 5.32
N TRP A 24 9.25 -4.98 5.19
CA TRP A 24 8.60 -3.68 5.26
C TRP A 24 7.36 -3.71 6.15
N LYS A 25 6.97 -2.54 6.61
CA LYS A 25 5.68 -2.23 7.23
C LYS A 25 5.09 -1.01 6.54
N ASN A 26 3.78 -0.97 6.41
CA ASN A 26 3.06 0.16 5.84
C ASN A 26 1.83 0.48 6.70
N GLU A 27 1.65 1.76 6.99
CA GLU A 27 0.47 2.31 7.65
C GLU A 27 -0.15 3.34 6.72
N LYS A 28 -1.45 3.20 6.45
CA LYS A 28 -2.19 4.03 5.50
C LYS A 28 -3.48 4.55 6.11
N HIS A 29 -3.83 5.78 5.75
CA HIS A 29 -5.10 6.41 6.05
C HIS A 29 -5.84 6.71 4.75
N TYR A 30 -7.15 6.48 4.80
CA TYR A 30 -8.04 6.66 3.67
C TYR A 30 -9.03 7.79 3.93
N ALA A 31 -9.28 8.59 2.91
CA ALA A 31 -10.19 9.72 2.98
C ALA A 31 -10.94 9.90 1.66
N ASN A 32 -11.94 10.79 1.66
CA ASN A 32 -12.68 11.20 0.46
C ASN A 32 -13.22 10.01 -0.37
N CYS A 33 -13.62 8.93 0.31
CA CYS A 33 -14.14 7.74 -0.34
C CYS A 33 -15.44 8.03 -1.08
N VAL A 34 -15.50 7.65 -2.36
CA VAL A 34 -16.64 7.86 -3.23
C VAL A 34 -16.97 6.61 -4.03
N ARG A 35 -18.26 6.41 -4.27
CA ARG A 35 -18.76 5.40 -5.21
C ARG A 35 -18.60 5.86 -6.66
N PRO A 36 -18.71 4.95 -7.65
CA PRO A 36 -18.66 5.33 -9.07
C PRO A 36 -19.68 6.42 -9.45
N ASP A 37 -20.83 6.44 -8.80
CA ASP A 37 -21.89 7.44 -8.97
C ASP A 37 -21.68 8.74 -8.16
N LYS A 38 -20.50 8.90 -7.53
CA LYS A 38 -20.12 10.02 -6.66
C LYS A 38 -20.87 10.14 -5.34
N SER A 39 -21.69 9.15 -4.97
CA SER A 39 -22.30 9.09 -3.65
C SER A 39 -21.28 8.71 -2.57
N THR A 40 -21.56 9.10 -1.33
CA THR A 40 -20.78 8.65 -0.16
C THR A 40 -21.12 7.19 0.13
N PRO A 41 -20.11 6.30 0.22
CA PRO A 41 -20.32 4.90 0.57
C PRO A 41 -20.80 4.78 2.03
N PRO A 42 -21.69 3.82 2.34
CA PRO A 42 -22.17 3.60 3.71
C PRO A 42 -21.10 3.04 4.64
N VAL A 43 -20.15 2.28 4.09
CA VAL A 43 -18.97 1.74 4.78
C VAL A 43 -17.76 2.00 3.89
N TYR A 44 -16.67 2.48 4.48
CA TYR A 44 -15.43 2.76 3.77
C TYR A 44 -14.23 2.45 4.66
N PRO A 45 -13.05 2.15 4.07
CA PRO A 45 -11.85 1.93 4.85
C PRO A 45 -11.40 3.27 5.46
N GLU A 46 -10.93 3.24 6.69
CA GLU A 46 -10.37 4.41 7.39
C GLU A 46 -8.85 4.29 7.52
N GLU A 47 -8.37 3.08 7.84
CA GLU A 47 -6.96 2.80 8.07
C GLU A 47 -6.59 1.40 7.59
N SER A 48 -5.34 1.20 7.19
CA SER A 48 -4.75 -0.13 7.08
C SER A 48 -3.34 -0.20 7.65
N ILE A 49 -3.02 -1.38 8.18
CA ILE A 49 -1.68 -1.73 8.64
C ILE A 49 -1.29 -3.03 7.94
N ALA A 50 -0.17 -2.99 7.22
CA ALA A 50 0.35 -4.13 6.47
C ALA A 50 1.84 -4.36 6.74
N GLY A 51 2.28 -5.59 6.52
CA GLY A 51 3.69 -5.94 6.53
C GLY A 51 3.97 -7.07 5.57
N GLY A 52 5.23 -7.20 5.19
CA GLY A 52 5.62 -8.21 4.23
C GLY A 52 7.08 -8.16 3.85
N THR A 53 7.37 -8.71 2.68
CA THR A 53 8.70 -8.69 2.07
C THR A 53 8.63 -8.19 0.64
N GLU A 54 9.71 -7.53 0.21
CA GLU A 54 9.91 -7.21 -1.19
C GLU A 54 11.34 -7.52 -1.62
N LEU A 55 11.53 -7.91 -2.87
CA LEU A 55 12.84 -8.00 -3.50
C LEU A 55 13.12 -6.67 -4.18
N ALA A 56 13.88 -5.82 -3.49
CA ALA A 56 14.04 -4.42 -3.86
C ALA A 56 15.52 -4.01 -3.95
N SER A 57 15.77 -3.05 -4.82
CA SER A 57 16.93 -2.17 -4.79
C SER A 57 16.46 -0.72 -4.84
N CYS A 58 17.40 0.21 -4.85
CA CYS A 58 17.08 1.62 -4.95
C CYS A 58 16.39 2.04 -6.26
N ASP A 59 16.47 1.21 -7.30
CA ASP A 59 15.91 1.49 -8.63
C ASP A 59 14.80 0.52 -9.05
N ASP A 60 14.51 -0.52 -8.28
CA ASP A 60 13.55 -1.53 -8.75
C ASP A 60 12.95 -2.35 -7.62
N VAL A 61 11.72 -2.82 -7.82
CA VAL A 61 11.09 -3.88 -7.04
C VAL A 61 10.64 -4.97 -8.00
N GLU A 62 11.15 -6.18 -7.81
CA GLU A 62 10.80 -7.35 -8.62
C GLU A 62 9.68 -8.19 -8.02
N SER A 63 9.54 -8.18 -6.71
CA SER A 63 8.44 -8.85 -6.05
C SER A 63 8.07 -8.08 -4.81
N HIS A 64 6.78 -8.01 -4.54
CA HIS A 64 6.23 -7.41 -3.34
C HIS A 64 5.08 -8.29 -2.89
N GLU A 65 5.17 -8.78 -1.66
CA GLU A 65 4.14 -9.61 -1.05
C GLU A 65 3.96 -9.19 0.40
N GLY A 66 2.72 -9.13 0.84
CA GLY A 66 2.40 -8.86 2.23
C GLY A 66 0.96 -9.17 2.56
N ASN A 67 0.66 -8.99 3.83
CA ASN A 67 -0.69 -9.10 4.36
C ASN A 67 -0.91 -8.01 5.40
N GLY A 68 -2.17 -7.68 5.64
CA GLY A 68 -2.53 -6.62 6.56
C GLY A 68 -3.92 -6.75 7.12
N VAL A 69 -4.28 -5.73 7.88
CA VAL A 69 -5.62 -5.53 8.44
C VAL A 69 -6.11 -4.17 7.97
N MET A 70 -7.38 -4.11 7.56
CA MET A 70 -8.10 -2.91 7.20
C MET A 70 -9.18 -2.64 8.24
N PHE A 71 -9.24 -1.40 8.71
CA PHE A 71 -10.21 -0.90 9.67
C PHE A 71 -11.23 -0.05 8.92
N TRP A 72 -12.51 -0.30 9.20
CA TRP A 72 -13.62 0.28 8.45
C TRP A 72 -14.44 1.24 9.31
N SER A 73 -15.11 2.18 8.65
CA SER A 73 -15.91 3.24 9.29
C SER A 73 -17.10 2.74 10.12
N ASP A 74 -17.50 1.48 9.95
CA ASP A 74 -18.53 0.82 10.75
C ASP A 74 -17.97 0.08 11.98
N GLY A 75 -16.66 0.17 12.22
CA GLY A 75 -15.95 -0.51 13.30
C GLY A 75 -15.59 -1.96 12.99
N SER A 76 -15.92 -2.47 11.80
CA SER A 76 -15.48 -3.79 11.36
C SER A 76 -13.99 -3.81 11.00
N THR A 77 -13.44 -5.01 10.91
CA THR A 77 -12.06 -5.24 10.48
C THR A 77 -12.01 -6.40 9.51
N THR A 78 -11.23 -6.27 8.45
CA THR A 78 -10.92 -7.35 7.51
C THR A 78 -9.42 -7.56 7.43
N THR A 79 -8.99 -8.79 7.15
CA THR A 79 -7.62 -9.04 6.72
C THR A 79 -7.52 -8.85 5.21
N PHE A 80 -6.33 -8.59 4.67
CA PHE A 80 -6.11 -8.65 3.22
C PHE A 80 -4.73 -9.21 2.89
N GLU A 81 -4.60 -9.74 1.69
CA GLU A 81 -3.33 -10.09 1.07
C GLU A 81 -3.03 -9.09 -0.05
N GLN A 82 -1.76 -8.74 -0.25
CA GLN A 82 -1.34 -7.86 -1.34
C GLN A 82 -0.14 -8.42 -2.10
N LYS A 83 -0.17 -8.26 -3.43
CA LYS A 83 0.92 -8.71 -4.33
C LYS A 83 1.19 -7.71 -5.45
N ALA A 84 2.46 -7.59 -5.83
CA ALA A 84 2.89 -6.96 -7.07
C ALA A 84 4.14 -7.65 -7.64
N VAL A 85 4.21 -7.76 -8.97
CA VAL A 85 5.26 -8.54 -9.68
C VAL A 85 6.31 -7.66 -10.37
N LYS A 86 6.13 -6.33 -10.40
CA LYS A 86 7.17 -5.39 -10.82
C LYS A 86 6.76 -3.95 -10.56
N GLN A 87 7.63 -3.15 -9.96
CA GLN A 87 7.41 -1.71 -9.82
C GLN A 87 8.69 -0.94 -10.10
N GLY A 88 8.61 0.01 -11.04
CA GLY A 88 9.71 0.91 -11.31
C GLY A 88 9.87 1.89 -10.15
N LYS A 89 11.02 1.84 -9.49
CA LYS A 89 11.46 2.90 -8.58
C LYS A 89 12.63 3.64 -9.25
N SER A 90 12.90 4.86 -8.83
CA SER A 90 14.12 5.57 -9.20
C SER A 90 14.62 6.27 -7.95
N LYS A 91 15.76 5.81 -7.44
CA LYS A 91 16.37 6.34 -6.21
C LYS A 91 15.42 6.36 -5.00
N GLY A 92 14.59 5.33 -4.86
CA GLY A 92 13.61 5.19 -3.78
C GLY A 92 12.30 5.99 -3.93
N ASN A 93 12.05 6.58 -5.11
CA ASN A 93 10.75 7.20 -5.45
C ASN A 93 10.10 6.43 -6.61
N GLY A 94 8.78 6.52 -6.76
CA GLY A 94 8.10 5.91 -7.90
C GLY A 94 6.66 5.55 -7.58
N THR A 95 5.91 5.18 -8.61
CA THR A 95 4.53 4.74 -8.46
C THR A 95 4.48 3.21 -8.34
N GLY A 96 3.81 2.74 -7.30
CA GLY A 96 3.43 1.35 -7.12
C GLY A 96 1.97 1.14 -7.50
N GLU A 97 1.67 -0.06 -7.98
CA GLU A 97 0.32 -0.58 -8.09
C GLU A 97 0.30 -2.00 -7.51
N PHE A 98 -0.61 -2.26 -6.59
CA PHE A 98 -0.74 -3.50 -5.83
C PHE A 98 -2.16 -4.02 -5.94
N THR A 99 -2.30 -5.31 -6.21
CA THR A 99 -3.60 -5.98 -6.14
C THR A 99 -3.77 -6.53 -4.73
N LEU A 100 -4.89 -6.17 -4.11
CA LEU A 100 -5.32 -6.63 -2.80
C LEU A 100 -6.48 -7.60 -2.94
N THR A 101 -6.51 -8.64 -2.11
CA THR A 101 -7.68 -9.51 -1.93
C THR A 101 -8.17 -9.36 -0.49
N ILE A 102 -9.41 -8.91 -0.34
CA ILE A 102 -10.02 -8.65 0.97
C ILE A 102 -10.56 -9.98 1.52
N GLY A 103 -10.14 -10.31 2.74
CA GLY A 103 -10.58 -11.49 3.46
C GLY A 103 -11.93 -11.30 4.13
N ALA A 104 -12.36 -12.31 4.89
CA ALA A 104 -13.61 -12.26 5.63
C ALA A 104 -13.62 -11.14 6.69
N GLY A 105 -14.80 -10.59 6.97
CA GLY A 105 -15.01 -9.66 8.09
C GLY A 105 -16.14 -8.65 7.87
N ASN A 106 -16.49 -8.35 6.61
CA ASN A 106 -17.65 -7.52 6.25
C ASN A 106 -18.12 -7.82 4.82
N ASP A 107 -18.97 -6.95 4.27
CA ASP A 107 -19.59 -7.09 2.95
C ASP A 107 -18.60 -7.04 1.77
N PHE A 108 -17.34 -6.64 1.99
CA PHE A 108 -16.28 -6.62 0.97
C PHE A 108 -15.46 -7.92 0.93
N ALA A 109 -15.88 -8.95 1.66
CA ALA A 109 -15.16 -10.22 1.72
C ALA A 109 -15.12 -10.91 0.35
N GLY A 110 -13.90 -11.19 -0.14
CA GLY A 110 -13.66 -11.79 -1.45
C GLY A 110 -13.46 -10.75 -2.57
N ASP A 111 -13.73 -9.48 -2.31
CA ASP A 111 -13.50 -8.42 -3.29
C ASP A 111 -12.01 -8.21 -3.54
N THR A 112 -11.73 -7.71 -4.74
CA THR A 112 -10.38 -7.27 -5.10
C THR A 112 -10.30 -5.75 -5.08
N ALA A 113 -9.17 -5.25 -4.62
CA ALA A 113 -8.86 -3.84 -4.64
C ALA A 113 -7.54 -3.57 -5.35
N THR A 114 -7.43 -2.39 -5.95
CA THR A 114 -6.20 -1.87 -6.51
C THR A 114 -5.75 -0.70 -5.65
N ASP A 115 -4.60 -0.88 -5.02
CA ASP A 115 -3.88 0.19 -4.33
C ASP A 115 -2.83 0.75 -5.28
N LYS A 116 -2.89 2.06 -5.52
CA LYS A 116 -1.96 2.76 -6.39
C LYS A 116 -1.42 3.96 -5.66
N ASP A 117 -0.15 3.92 -5.30
CA ASP A 117 0.51 4.97 -4.54
C ASP A 117 1.81 5.43 -5.18
N THR A 118 2.25 6.63 -4.80
CA THR A 118 3.55 7.17 -5.16
C THR A 118 4.37 7.35 -3.90
N LEU A 119 5.57 6.77 -3.91
CA LEU A 119 6.55 6.94 -2.86
C LEU A 119 7.28 8.27 -3.02
N THR A 120 7.27 9.06 -1.95
CA THR A 120 8.07 10.27 -1.81
C THR A 120 8.95 10.13 -0.58
N LYS A 121 10.27 10.11 -0.78
CA LYS A 121 11.23 10.09 0.34
C LYS A 121 11.38 11.48 0.97
N LYS A 122 11.64 11.53 2.28
CA LYS A 122 11.88 12.79 3.01
C LYS A 122 13.30 13.34 2.82
N GLU A 123 14.28 12.49 2.54
CA GLU A 123 15.69 12.88 2.49
C GLU A 123 16.25 13.03 1.08
N LYS A 124 17.19 13.98 0.91
CA LYS A 124 17.88 14.26 -0.37
C LYS A 124 18.83 13.15 -0.81
N GLU A 125 19.20 12.21 0.07
CA GLU A 125 20.18 11.18 -0.25
C GLU A 125 19.66 10.19 -1.29
N SER A 126 20.51 9.90 -2.28
CA SER A 126 20.24 8.91 -3.32
C SER A 126 20.48 7.51 -2.76
N CYS A 127 19.47 6.98 -2.04
CA CYS A 127 19.20 5.57 -1.70
C CYS A 127 20.40 4.65 -1.92
N PRO A 128 21.25 4.43 -0.90
CA PRO A 128 21.16 3.26 0.00
C PRO A 128 20.83 3.63 1.45
N GLY A 129 20.37 2.66 2.24
CA GLY A 129 20.02 2.84 3.65
C GLY A 129 18.66 3.50 3.88
N LEU A 130 17.85 3.71 2.83
CA LEU A 130 16.52 4.30 2.95
C LEU A 130 15.63 3.44 3.85
N GLN A 131 15.18 4.01 4.97
CA GLN A 131 14.36 3.30 5.96
C GLN A 131 12.89 3.66 5.90
N ASN A 132 12.51 4.84 5.40
CA ASN A 132 11.11 5.24 5.33
C ASN A 132 10.82 6.17 4.14
N ALA A 133 9.57 6.14 3.68
CA ALA A 133 9.03 7.06 2.70
C ALA A 133 7.54 7.29 2.96
N THR A 134 7.01 8.44 2.56
CA THR A 134 5.57 8.70 2.57
C THR A 134 4.94 8.14 1.30
N THR A 135 3.75 7.58 1.42
CA THR A 135 2.92 7.14 0.30
C THR A 135 1.78 8.13 0.10
N GLN A 136 1.43 8.40 -1.15
CA GLN A 136 0.23 9.14 -1.52
C GLN A 136 -0.38 8.53 -2.76
N GLY A 137 -1.68 8.28 -2.75
CA GLY A 137 -2.28 7.45 -3.78
C GLY A 137 -3.79 7.36 -3.70
N THR A 138 -4.30 6.25 -4.23
CA THR A 138 -5.70 5.88 -4.19
C THR A 138 -5.86 4.39 -3.94
N LEU A 139 -6.86 4.02 -3.14
CA LEU A 139 -7.37 2.67 -3.05
C LEU A 139 -8.68 2.57 -3.82
N THR A 140 -8.78 1.63 -4.77
CA THR A 140 -10.00 1.35 -5.52
C THR A 140 -10.48 -0.07 -5.25
N ILE A 141 -11.63 -0.21 -4.61
CA ILE A 141 -12.30 -1.48 -4.36
C ILE A 141 -13.33 -1.71 -5.47
N SER A 142 -13.23 -2.84 -6.17
CA SER A 142 -14.19 -3.22 -7.21
C SER A 142 -15.46 -3.73 -6.53
N GLU A 143 -16.48 -2.89 -6.45
CA GLU A 143 -17.85 -3.26 -6.04
C GLU A 143 -18.64 -3.85 -7.23
#